data_AF-A0A965LH50-F1
#
_entry.id   AF-A0A965LH50-F1
#
_cell.length_a   1.000
_cell.length_b   1.000
_cell.length_c   1.000
_cell.angle_alpha   90.00
_cell.angle_beta   90.00
_cell.angle_gamma   90.00
#
_symmetry.space_group_name_H-M   'P 1'
#
loop_
_entity.id
_entity.type
_entity.pdbx_description
1 polymer ?
#
loop_
_entity_poly.entity_id
_entity_poly.type
_entity_poly.pdbx_seq_one_letter_code
_entity_poly.pdbx_strand_id
1 'polypeptide(L)'
;MGLGAENPGFRKLESLFSKGVLKNKAGKIVEEALQAGVDPKLLAAVIAHESARGTSNIAKTKNNPGGIMDWDNAYKTARSFPSMDAGIAFTARNLKKQLDRAGGSVEVLKKIYAPDKAENDPTGLNQYWLSGVSKFYNELAATEMPEAIPASGSTLLAR
;
A
#
# COMPACT_ATOMS: atom_id res chain seq x y z
N MET A 1 3.06 3.09 -24.94
CA MET A 1 1.62 3.10 -24.61
C MET A 1 1.51 2.73 -23.14
N GLY A 2 1.36 3.66 -22.19
CA GLY A 2 0.34 4.70 -22.12
C GLY A 2 -0.65 4.47 -20.96
N LEU A 3 -0.42 3.53 -20.04
CA LEU A 3 -1.35 3.19 -18.94
C LEU A 3 -1.46 4.28 -17.85
N GLY A 4 -0.62 5.33 -17.88
CA GLY A 4 -0.52 6.29 -16.78
C GLY A 4 -1.46 7.50 -16.86
N ALA A 5 -1.97 7.87 -18.04
CA ALA A 5 -2.78 9.08 -18.18
C ALA A 5 -4.29 8.83 -17.93
N GLU A 6 -4.78 7.64 -18.24
CA GLU A 6 -6.22 7.35 -18.34
C GLU A 6 -6.83 6.73 -17.08
N ASN A 7 -6.01 6.32 -16.09
CA ASN A 7 -6.50 5.75 -14.82
C ASN A 7 -6.17 6.68 -13.64
N PRO A 8 -7.12 7.49 -13.15
CA PRO A 8 -6.93 8.36 -11.98
C PRO A 8 -6.44 7.61 -10.73
N GLY A 9 -6.88 6.36 -10.53
CA GLY A 9 -6.43 5.51 -9.42
C GLY A 9 -4.95 5.12 -9.53
N PHE A 10 -4.49 4.79 -10.74
CA PHE A 10 -3.08 4.47 -10.97
C PHE A 10 -2.17 5.69 -10.76
N ARG A 11 -2.60 6.89 -11.17
CA ARG A 11 -1.87 8.14 -10.90
C ARG A 11 -1.71 8.42 -9.40
N LYS A 12 -2.74 8.15 -8.60
CA LYS A 12 -2.66 8.27 -7.14
C LYS A 12 -1.62 7.31 -6.55
N LEU A 13 -1.53 6.07 -7.05
CA LEU A 13 -0.49 5.12 -6.64
C LEU A 13 0.92 5.61 -7.00
N GLU A 14 1.13 6.08 -8.23
CA GLU A 14 2.42 6.66 -8.65
C GLU A 14 2.80 7.88 -7.80
N SER A 15 1.83 8.75 -7.48
CA SER A 15 2.05 9.89 -6.58
C SER A 15 2.42 9.44 -5.17
N LEU A 16 1.73 8.42 -4.63
CA LEU A 16 1.98 7.86 -3.30
C LEU A 16 3.41 7.33 -3.17
N PHE A 17 3.94 6.74 -4.24
CA PHE A 17 5.29 6.17 -4.31
C PHE A 17 6.27 7.00 -5.15
N SER A 18 6.03 8.30 -5.31
CA SER A 18 6.88 9.18 -6.14
C SER A 18 8.32 9.37 -5.65
N LYS A 19 8.65 8.84 -4.45
CA LYS A 19 9.93 8.99 -3.76
C LYS A 19 10.46 7.64 -3.27
N GLY A 20 11.73 7.64 -2.86
CA GLY A 20 12.35 6.47 -2.24
C GLY A 20 12.51 5.29 -3.20
N VAL A 21 12.70 4.10 -2.64
CA VAL A 21 13.00 2.87 -3.41
C VAL A 21 11.77 2.26 -4.08
N LEU A 22 10.58 2.85 -3.87
CA LEU A 22 9.33 2.43 -4.51
C LEU A 22 8.94 3.29 -5.72
N LYS A 23 9.78 4.27 -6.10
CA LYS A 23 9.57 5.06 -7.31
C LYS A 23 9.44 4.16 -8.54
N ASN A 24 8.40 4.38 -9.33
CA ASN A 24 8.05 3.60 -10.52
C ASN A 24 7.68 2.12 -10.23
N LYS A 25 7.29 1.78 -8.99
CA LYS A 25 6.87 0.42 -8.60
C LYS A 25 5.36 0.27 -8.42
N ALA A 26 4.54 1.29 -8.71
CA ALA A 26 3.09 1.19 -8.57
C ALA A 26 2.51 0.07 -9.44
N GLY A 27 2.98 -0.07 -10.68
CA GLY A 27 2.60 -1.19 -11.56
C GLY A 27 2.89 -2.56 -10.93
N LYS A 28 4.07 -2.72 -10.32
CA LYS A 28 4.45 -3.98 -9.66
C LYS A 28 3.59 -4.27 -8.42
N ILE A 29 3.26 -3.25 -7.64
CA ILE A 29 2.37 -3.39 -6.48
C ILE A 29 0.98 -3.84 -6.91
N VAL A 30 0.44 -3.24 -7.99
CA VAL A 30 -0.87 -3.64 -8.53
C VAL A 30 -0.82 -5.08 -9.04
N GLU A 31 0.20 -5.44 -9.81
CA GLU A 31 0.39 -6.79 -10.33
C GLU A 31 0.40 -7.84 -9.21
N GLU A 32 1.25 -7.65 -8.19
CA GLU A 32 1.40 -8.61 -7.09
C GLU A 32 0.16 -8.69 -6.20
N ALA A 33 -0.54 -7.57 -5.99
CA ALA A 33 -1.81 -7.57 -5.28
C ALA A 33 -2.85 -8.43 -6.00
N LEU A 34 -3.01 -8.23 -7.31
CA LEU A 34 -3.96 -8.99 -8.12
C LEU A 34 -3.60 -10.49 -8.16
N GLN A 35 -2.32 -10.82 -8.33
CA GLN A 35 -1.85 -12.21 -8.30
C GLN A 35 -2.10 -12.89 -6.95
N ALA A 36 -2.00 -12.15 -5.84
CA ALA A 36 -2.29 -12.66 -4.50
C ALA A 36 -3.79 -12.65 -4.15
N GLY A 37 -4.66 -12.07 -4.98
CA GLY A 37 -6.08 -11.91 -4.68
C GLY A 37 -6.34 -10.91 -3.53
N VAL A 38 -5.56 -9.83 -3.48
CA VAL A 38 -5.68 -8.74 -2.50
C VAL A 38 -6.05 -7.45 -3.24
N ASP A 39 -6.84 -6.57 -2.60
CA ASP A 39 -7.10 -5.24 -3.14
C ASP A 39 -5.77 -4.47 -3.33
N PRO A 40 -5.44 -4.01 -4.56
CA PRO A 40 -4.25 -3.21 -4.82
C PRO A 40 -4.10 -1.98 -3.90
N LYS A 41 -5.21 -1.32 -3.54
CA LYS A 41 -5.19 -0.19 -2.61
C LYS A 41 -4.79 -0.61 -1.21
N LEU A 42 -5.24 -1.77 -0.76
CA LEU A 42 -4.89 -2.30 0.56
C LEU A 42 -3.41 -2.68 0.62
N LEU A 43 -2.89 -3.37 -0.39
CA LEU A 43 -1.46 -3.68 -0.44
C LEU A 43 -0.61 -2.40 -0.48
N ALA A 44 -0.99 -1.43 -1.32
CA ALA A 44 -0.31 -0.14 -1.40
C ALA A 44 -0.35 0.63 -0.07
N ALA A 45 -1.49 0.64 0.62
CA ALA A 45 -1.64 1.30 1.91
C ALA A 45 -0.77 0.68 2.99
N VAL A 46 -0.73 -0.66 3.07
CA VAL A 46 0.17 -1.39 3.98
C VAL A 46 1.62 -1.08 3.66
N ILE A 47 2.05 -1.19 2.40
CA ILE A 47 3.43 -0.87 2.00
C ILE A 47 3.77 0.59 2.35
N ALA A 48 2.90 1.55 2.06
CA ALA A 48 3.14 2.95 2.35
C ALA A 48 3.33 3.22 3.85
N HIS A 49 2.54 2.55 4.70
CA HIS A 49 2.66 2.61 6.14
C HIS A 49 3.97 1.99 6.64
N GLU A 50 4.24 0.75 6.27
CA GLU A 50 5.40 -0.03 6.74
C GLU A 50 6.75 0.55 6.28
N SER A 51 6.79 1.12 5.07
CA SER A 51 8.04 1.58 4.45
C SER A 51 8.24 3.10 4.52
N ALA A 52 7.33 3.84 5.16
CA ALA A 52 7.27 5.29 5.04
C ALA A 52 7.33 5.74 3.57
N ARG A 53 6.45 5.17 2.73
CA ARG A 53 6.42 5.35 1.27
C ARG A 53 7.78 5.07 0.59
N GLY A 54 8.45 4.00 1.00
CA GLY A 54 9.72 3.55 0.45
C GLY A 54 10.94 4.33 0.93
N THR A 55 10.84 5.09 2.03
CA THR A 55 11.96 5.90 2.56
C THR A 55 12.58 5.32 3.83
N SER A 56 11.96 4.31 4.46
CA SER A 56 12.49 3.67 5.66
C SER A 56 13.84 2.99 5.40
N ASN A 57 14.66 2.89 6.45
CA ASN A 57 15.96 2.24 6.34
C ASN A 57 15.84 0.76 5.94
N ILE A 58 14.82 0.06 6.46
CA ILE A 58 14.57 -1.35 6.15
C ILE A 58 14.18 -1.51 4.67
N ALA A 59 13.33 -0.64 4.13
CA ALA A 59 12.99 -0.69 2.70
C ALA A 59 14.23 -0.47 1.82
N LYS A 60 15.08 0.50 2.18
CA LYS A 60 16.29 0.86 1.42
C LYS A 60 17.39 -0.19 1.45
N THR A 61 17.69 -0.72 2.64
CA THR A 61 18.87 -1.58 2.86
C THR A 61 18.57 -3.06 2.75
N LYS A 62 17.30 -3.46 2.90
CA LYS A 62 16.87 -4.86 2.93
C LYS A 62 15.86 -5.22 1.84
N ASN A 63 15.50 -4.27 0.98
CA ASN A 63 14.43 -4.46 -0.03
C ASN A 63 13.11 -4.94 0.59
N ASN A 64 12.80 -4.48 1.80
CA ASN A 64 11.69 -5.00 2.59
C ASN A 64 10.64 -3.90 2.79
N PRO A 65 9.67 -3.79 1.86
CA PRO A 65 8.65 -2.74 1.90
C PRO A 65 7.51 -3.04 2.90
N GLY A 66 7.44 -4.25 3.43
CA GLY A 66 6.34 -4.69 4.30
C GLY A 66 6.73 -4.89 5.77
N GLY A 67 7.89 -4.40 6.21
CA GLY A 67 8.31 -4.50 7.62
C GLY A 67 8.52 -5.94 8.10
N ILE A 68 8.81 -6.88 7.19
CA ILE A 68 8.83 -8.31 7.51
C ILE A 68 9.99 -8.65 8.45
N MET A 69 9.68 -9.21 9.60
CA MET A 69 10.68 -9.75 10.54
C MET A 69 11.17 -11.12 10.08
N ASP A 70 12.45 -11.39 10.32
CA ASP A 70 13.13 -12.59 9.86
C ASP A 70 12.94 -13.75 10.85
N TRP A 71 12.15 -14.74 10.47
CA TRP A 71 11.88 -15.91 11.31
C TRP A 71 13.12 -16.80 11.49
N ASP A 72 14.06 -16.80 10.55
CA ASP A 72 15.29 -17.61 10.64
C ASP A 72 16.22 -17.13 11.76
N ASN A 73 16.07 -15.88 12.22
CA ASN A 73 16.81 -15.32 13.36
C ASN A 73 15.94 -15.09 14.61
N ALA A 74 14.82 -15.82 14.71
CA ALA A 74 13.85 -15.67 15.79
C ALA A 74 13.27 -14.24 15.90
N TYR A 75 13.01 -13.61 14.75
CA TYR A 75 12.39 -12.28 14.65
C TYR A 75 13.21 -11.13 15.27
N LYS A 76 14.51 -11.33 15.46
CA LYS A 76 15.43 -10.32 16.02
C LYS A 76 15.83 -9.25 15.02
N THR A 77 15.79 -9.54 13.72
CA THR A 77 16.09 -8.55 12.68
C THR A 77 15.07 -8.61 11.54
N ALA A 78 14.97 -7.53 10.76
CA ALA A 78 14.15 -7.53 9.55
C ALA A 78 14.73 -8.46 8.46
N ARG A 79 13.87 -9.12 7.70
CA ARG A 79 14.25 -9.98 6.57
C ARG A 79 14.82 -9.14 5.42
N SER A 80 15.85 -9.65 4.76
CA SER A 80 16.37 -9.11 3.49
C SER A 80 15.83 -9.89 2.31
N PHE A 81 15.45 -9.17 1.26
CA PHE A 81 15.01 -9.72 -0.02
C PHE A 81 16.03 -9.45 -1.12
N PRO A 82 16.13 -10.33 -2.13
CA PRO A 82 17.11 -10.16 -3.21
C PRO A 82 16.85 -8.93 -4.07
N SER A 83 15.61 -8.44 -4.12
CA SER A 83 15.23 -7.22 -4.82
C SER A 83 13.97 -6.61 -4.21
N MET A 84 13.72 -5.33 -4.49
CA MET A 84 12.47 -4.67 -4.09
C MET A 84 11.24 -5.40 -4.62
N ASP A 85 11.30 -5.90 -5.86
CA ASP A 85 10.19 -6.62 -6.48
C ASP A 85 9.92 -7.95 -5.76
N ALA A 86 10.97 -8.67 -5.33
CA ALA A 86 10.81 -9.85 -4.49
C ALA A 86 10.21 -9.53 -3.12
N GLY A 87 10.59 -8.39 -2.54
CA GLY A 87 9.99 -7.85 -1.32
C GLY A 87 8.50 -7.56 -1.47
N ILE A 88 8.10 -6.84 -2.53
CA ILE A 88 6.69 -6.54 -2.84
C ILE A 88 5.89 -7.83 -3.02
N ALA A 89 6.41 -8.78 -3.80
CA ALA A 89 5.75 -10.07 -4.04
C ALA A 89 5.56 -10.87 -2.75
N PHE A 90 6.57 -10.88 -1.87
CA PHE A 90 6.44 -11.52 -0.56
C PHE A 90 5.40 -10.80 0.31
N THR A 91 5.44 -9.47 0.37
CA THR A 91 4.47 -8.67 1.14
C THR A 91 3.04 -8.94 0.70
N ALA A 92 2.78 -9.05 -0.62
CA ALA A 92 1.46 -9.40 -1.14
C ALA A 92 0.97 -10.76 -0.66
N ARG A 93 1.80 -11.81 -0.81
CA ARG A 93 1.45 -13.18 -0.35
C ARG A 93 1.27 -13.25 1.16
N ASN A 94 2.12 -12.58 1.92
CA ASN A 94 1.99 -12.54 3.38
C ASN A 94 0.69 -11.83 3.79
N LEU A 95 0.39 -10.69 3.18
CA LEU A 95 -0.85 -9.95 3.46
C LEU A 95 -2.09 -10.81 3.19
N LYS A 96 -2.15 -11.51 2.04
CA LYS A 96 -3.24 -12.45 1.75
C LYS A 96 -3.38 -13.52 2.84
N LYS A 97 -2.28 -14.17 3.20
CA LYS A 97 -2.27 -15.22 4.24
C LYS A 97 -2.82 -14.70 5.57
N GLN A 98 -2.41 -13.50 5.99
CA GLN A 98 -2.88 -12.94 7.26
C GLN A 98 -4.33 -12.45 7.17
N LEU A 99 -4.76 -11.91 6.02
CA LEU A 99 -6.17 -11.55 5.79
C LEU A 99 -7.08 -12.79 5.87
N ASP A 100 -6.65 -13.92 5.31
CA ASP A 100 -7.41 -15.17 5.40
C ASP A 100 -7.54 -15.65 6.84
N ARG A 101 -6.45 -15.58 7.62
CA ARG A 101 -6.48 -15.88 9.07
C ARG A 101 -7.36 -14.91 9.84
N ALA A 102 -7.50 -13.68 9.36
CA ALA A 102 -8.33 -12.64 9.94
C ALA A 102 -9.80 -12.72 9.49
N GLY A 103 -10.18 -13.70 8.66
CA GLY A 103 -11.53 -13.79 8.09
C GLY A 103 -11.88 -12.61 7.19
N GLY A 104 -10.87 -11.94 6.60
CA GLY A 104 -11.03 -10.75 5.77
C GLY A 104 -11.15 -9.42 6.52
N SER A 105 -11.14 -9.42 7.87
CA SER A 105 -11.21 -8.17 8.65
C SER A 105 -9.84 -7.51 8.81
N VAL A 106 -9.74 -6.23 8.46
CA VAL A 106 -8.51 -5.43 8.64
C VAL A 106 -8.26 -5.12 10.12
N GLU A 107 -9.32 -5.02 10.92
CA GLU A 107 -9.25 -4.85 12.37
C GLU A 107 -8.67 -6.10 13.05
N VAL A 108 -9.05 -7.29 12.59
CA VAL A 108 -8.44 -8.55 13.05
C VAL A 108 -7.03 -8.70 12.51
N LEU A 109 -6.78 -8.30 11.25
CA LEU A 109 -5.44 -8.29 10.65
C LEU A 109 -4.47 -7.45 11.48
N LYS A 110 -4.88 -6.28 11.96
CA LYS A 110 -4.06 -5.42 12.83
C LYS A 110 -3.56 -6.17 14.06
N LYS A 111 -4.41 -7.01 14.68
CA LYS A 111 -4.01 -7.82 15.85
C LYS A 111 -2.96 -8.88 15.52
N ILE A 112 -2.84 -9.28 14.26
CA ILE A 112 -1.86 -10.27 13.77
C ILE A 112 -0.57 -9.58 13.32
N TYR A 113 -0.68 -8.48 12.57
CA TYR A 113 0.44 -7.75 11.98
C TYR A 113 1.15 -6.83 12.97
N ALA A 114 0.38 -6.11 13.79
CA ALA A 114 0.85 -5.09 14.73
C ALA A 114 0.07 -5.23 16.06
N PRO A 115 0.29 -6.32 16.82
CA PRO A 115 -0.34 -6.49 18.12
C PRO A 115 0.07 -5.37 19.08
N ASP A 116 -0.88 -4.83 19.82
CA ASP A 116 -0.57 -3.83 20.85
C ASP A 116 0.32 -4.45 21.92
N LYS A 117 1.30 -3.67 22.41
CA LYS A 117 2.22 -4.10 23.48
C LYS A 117 3.07 -5.32 23.12
N ALA A 118 3.35 -5.52 21.83
CA ALA A 118 4.35 -6.48 21.41
C ALA A 118 5.70 -6.16 22.07
N GLU A 119 6.47 -7.17 22.47
CA GLU A 119 7.77 -6.96 23.12
C GLU A 119 8.74 -6.12 22.26
N ASN A 120 8.57 -6.17 20.94
CA ASN A 120 9.34 -5.38 19.97
C ASN A 120 8.75 -3.99 19.65
N ASP A 121 7.70 -3.54 20.36
CA ASP A 121 7.08 -2.21 20.21
C ASP A 121 7.07 -1.42 21.55
N PRO A 122 8.24 -1.06 22.09
CA PRO A 122 8.34 -0.34 23.37
C PRO A 122 7.74 1.08 23.32
N THR A 123 7.59 1.65 22.12
CA THR A 123 7.03 2.98 21.89
C THR A 123 5.53 2.98 21.59
N GLY A 124 4.90 1.80 21.51
CA GLY A 124 3.47 1.66 21.27
C GLY A 124 3.02 2.16 19.90
N LEU A 125 3.86 2.05 18.86
CA LEU A 125 3.53 2.50 17.51
C LEU A 125 2.44 1.64 16.85
N ASN A 126 2.30 0.38 17.29
CA ASN A 126 1.34 -0.56 16.72
C ASN A 126 -0.12 -0.10 16.86
N GLN A 127 -0.42 0.75 17.85
CA GLN A 127 -1.76 1.31 18.04
C GLN A 127 -2.19 2.20 16.85
N TYR A 128 -1.22 2.78 16.12
CA TYR A 128 -1.46 3.67 14.98
C TYR A 128 -1.49 2.94 13.63
N TRP A 129 -1.30 1.62 13.63
CA TRP A 129 -1.21 0.85 12.40
C TRP A 129 -2.49 0.96 11.57
N LEU A 130 -3.64 0.70 12.20
CA LEU A 130 -4.94 0.74 11.51
C LEU A 130 -5.25 2.14 10.97
N SER A 131 -5.00 3.18 11.76
CA SER A 131 -5.26 4.56 11.33
C SER A 131 -4.33 4.98 10.18
N GLY A 132 -3.07 4.55 10.22
CA GLY A 132 -2.09 4.80 9.16
C GLY A 132 -2.44 4.09 7.85
N VAL A 133 -2.81 2.80 7.90
CA VAL A 133 -3.26 2.05 6.72
C VAL A 133 -4.55 2.66 6.15
N SER A 134 -5.55 2.93 7.00
CA SER A 134 -6.81 3.55 6.56
C SER A 134 -6.59 4.92 5.92
N LYS A 135 -5.65 5.73 6.44
CA LYS A 135 -5.28 7.00 5.81
C LYS A 135 -4.83 6.81 4.37
N PHE A 136 -3.85 5.95 4.10
CA PHE A 136 -3.36 5.74 2.74
C PHE A 136 -4.39 5.06 1.84
N TYR A 137 -5.17 4.13 2.39
CA TYR A 137 -6.26 3.49 1.65
C TYR A 137 -7.29 4.53 1.17
N ASN A 138 -7.65 5.48 2.03
CA ASN A 138 -8.57 6.57 1.70
C ASN A 138 -7.96 7.60 0.73
N GLU A 139 -6.65 7.90 0.84
CA GLU A 139 -5.95 8.73 -0.15
C GLU A 139 -6.05 8.14 -1.57
N LEU A 140 -5.99 6.80 -1.66
CA LEU A 140 -6.09 6.02 -2.90
C LEU A 140 -7.52 5.78 -3.38
N ALA A 141 -8.54 5.97 -2.53
CA ALA A 141 -9.93 5.88 -2.96
C ALA A 141 -10.21 6.95 -4.03
N ALA A 142 -10.89 6.58 -5.11
CA ALA A 142 -11.32 7.56 -6.09
C ALA A 142 -12.35 8.49 -5.43
N THR A 143 -12.00 9.75 -5.27
CA THR A 143 -13.00 10.81 -5.19
C THR A 143 -13.44 11.03 -6.62
N GLU A 144 -14.42 10.26 -7.09
CA GLU A 144 -15.18 10.65 -8.27
C GLU A 144 -15.93 11.93 -7.90
N MET A 145 -15.28 13.08 -8.08
CA MET A 145 -16.06 14.25 -8.42
C MET A 145 -16.48 14.05 -9.88
N PRO A 146 -17.78 14.02 -10.20
CA PRO A 146 -18.18 14.12 -11.59
C PRO A 146 -17.55 15.39 -12.13
N GLU A 147 -16.78 15.23 -13.20
CA GLU A 147 -16.26 16.33 -13.99
C GLU A 147 -17.46 17.24 -14.28
N ALA A 148 -17.42 18.48 -13.80
CA ALA A 148 -18.51 19.42 -14.05
C ALA A 148 -18.67 19.50 -15.57
N ILE A 149 -19.80 19.00 -16.08
CA ILE A 149 -20.15 19.11 -17.49
C ILE A 149 -20.01 20.60 -17.83
N PRO A 150 -19.11 21.00 -18.76
CA PRO A 150 -19.06 22.38 -19.17
C PRO A 150 -20.44 22.72 -19.73
N ALA A 151 -21.09 23.73 -19.14
CA ALA A 151 -22.38 24.21 -19.59
C ALA A 151 -22.26 24.57 -21.08
N SER A 152 -22.70 23.66 -21.94
CA SER A 152 -22.77 23.90 -23.38
C SER A 152 -23.75 25.04 -23.57
N GLY A 153 -23.23 26.19 -24.00
CA GLY A 153 -23.98 27.40 -24.15
C GLY A 153 -25.21 27.20 -25.03
N SER A 154 -26.40 27.41 -24.46
CA SER A 154 -27.59 27.71 -25.24
C SER A 154 -27.44 29.11 -25.82
N THR A 155 -26.81 29.21 -26.98
CA THR A 155 -27.07 30.30 -27.91
C THR A 155 -28.44 30.04 -28.54
N LEU A 156 -29.50 30.56 -27.90
CA LEU A 156 -30.77 30.76 -28.58
C LEU A 156 -30.65 32.03 -29.44
N LEU A 157 -30.18 31.86 -30.67
CA LEU A 157 -30.38 32.79 -31.77
C LEU A 157 -31.08 32.03 -32.90
N ALA A 158 -32.40 32.19 -32.99
CA ALA A 158 -33.18 32.10 -34.22
C ALA A 158 -34.53 32.78 -33.94
N ARG A 159 -34.66 34.04 -34.36
CA ARG A 159 -35.48 34.51 -35.49
C ARG A 159 -36.96 34.69 -35.13
#